data_AF-A0AAN6YKB3-F1
#
_entry.id   AF-A0AAN6YKB3-F1
#
_cell.length_a   1.000
_cell.length_b   1.000
_cell.length_c   1.000
_cell.angle_alpha   90.00
_cell.angle_beta   90.00
_cell.angle_gamma   90.00
#
_symmetry.space_group_name_H-M   'P 1'
#
loop_
_entity.id
_entity.type
_entity.pdbx_description
1 polymer ?
#
loop_
_entity_poly.entity_id
_entity_poly.type
_entity_poly.pdbx_seq_one_letter_code
_entity_poly.pdbx_strand_id
1 'polypeptide(L)' 'KLCVTRGGYLGLVPDSARIGDEVWIVPGVRTPLILRYKGVDLDHGEQRFQKVGAAYIHGIMQGEGVAQ' A
#
# COMPACT_ATOMS: atom_id res chain seq x y z
N LYS A 1 -6.68 -11.27 4.53
CA LYS A 1 -5.99 -12.14 3.52
C LYS A 1 -4.46 -12.10 3.66
N LEU A 2 -3.77 -13.25 3.56
CA LEU A 2 -2.30 -13.31 3.52
C LEU A 2 -1.81 -12.96 2.10
N CYS A 3 -0.71 -12.22 2.00
CA CYS A 3 -0.09 -11.89 0.72
C CYS A 3 1.44 -11.95 0.79
N VAL A 4 2.05 -12.04 -0.39
CA VAL A 4 3.47 -11.77 -0.60
C VAL A 4 3.55 -10.62 -1.60
N THR A 5 4.31 -9.57 -1.29
CA THR A 5 4.51 -8.43 -2.19
C THR A 5 5.53 -8.78 -3.28
N ARG A 6 5.61 -7.96 -4.34
CA ARG A 6 6.63 -8.14 -5.39
C ARG A 6 8.06 -8.10 -4.84
N GLY A 7 8.29 -7.35 -3.75
CA GLY A 7 9.57 -7.27 -3.06
C GLY A 7 9.87 -8.46 -2.13
N GLY A 8 9.02 -9.49 -2.11
CA GLY A 8 9.20 -10.67 -1.26
C GLY A 8 8.74 -10.52 0.19
N TYR A 9 8.08 -9.41 0.54
CA TYR A 9 7.59 -9.18 1.90
C TYR A 9 6.30 -9.95 2.16
N LEU A 10 6.23 -10.65 3.29
CA LEU A 10 5.01 -11.32 3.77
C LEU A 10 4.11 -10.32 4.51
N GLY A 11 2.80 -10.39 4.27
CA GLY A 11 1.86 -9.47 4.91
C GLY A 11 0.43 -9.99 5.06
N LEU A 12 -0.33 -9.29 5.91
CA LEU A 12 -1.76 -9.43 6.09
C LEU A 12 -2.45 -8.16 5.61
N VAL A 13 -3.36 -8.33 4.64
CA VAL A 13 -4.08 -7.24 3.96
C VAL A 13 -5.58 -7.43 4.08
N PRO A 14 -6.39 -6.37 3.86
CA PRO A 14 -7.85 -6.48 3.83
C PRO A 14 -8.32 -7.48 2.77
N ASP A 15 -9.48 -8.09 2.97
CA ASP A 15 -9.97 -9.10 2.01
C ASP A 15 -10.33 -8.50 0.64
N SER A 16 -10.65 -7.21 0.61
CA SER A 16 -10.86 -6.40 -0.60
C SER A 16 -9.58 -6.11 -1.40
N ALA A 17 -8.41 -6.44 -0.85
CA ALA A 17 -7.14 -6.32 -1.55
C ALA A 17 -6.99 -7.37 -2.66
N ARG A 18 -6.32 -6.97 -3.75
CA ARG A 18 -6.09 -7.79 -4.94
C ARG A 18 -4.71 -7.53 -5.55
N ILE A 19 -4.29 -8.40 -6.47
CA ILE A 19 -3.05 -8.20 -7.23
C ILE A 19 -3.08 -6.87 -7.98
N GLY A 20 -1.98 -6.13 -7.91
CA GLY A 20 -1.85 -4.77 -8.45
C GLY A 20 -2.14 -3.66 -7.44
N ASP A 21 -2.66 -3.98 -6.25
CA ASP A 21 -2.67 -3.03 -5.14
C ASP A 21 -1.24 -2.86 -4.58
N GLU A 22 -0.97 -1.66 -4.08
CA GLU A 22 0.35 -1.25 -3.62
C GLU A 22 0.37 -1.06 -2.10
N VAL A 23 1.52 -1.36 -1.50
CA VAL A 23 1.81 -1.09 -0.09
C VAL A 23 2.49 0.26 0.01
N TRP A 24 1.90 1.17 0.79
CA TRP A 24 2.42 2.52 1.00
C TRP A 24 2.69 2.76 2.48
N ILE A 25 3.85 3.36 2.77
CA ILE A 25 4.15 3.93 4.09
C ILE A 25 3.85 5.42 3.99
N VAL A 26 2.82 5.87 4.71
CA VAL A 26 2.34 7.26 4.62
C VAL A 26 2.71 7.99 5.92
N PRO A 27 3.43 9.13 5.85
CA PRO A 27 3.75 9.93 7.02
C PRO A 27 2.51 10.25 7.87
N GLY A 28 2.63 10.09 9.19
CA GLY A 28 1.53 10.30 10.13
C GLY A 28 0.54 9.13 10.26
N VAL A 29 0.68 8.07 9.44
CA VAL A 29 -0.10 6.84 9.58
C VAL A 29 0.71 5.78 10.31
N ARG A 30 0.11 5.14 11.32
CA ARG A 30 0.78 4.17 12.21
C ARG A 30 1.00 2.77 11.59
N THR A 31 0.46 2.52 10.41
CA THR A 31 0.49 1.22 9.75
C THR A 31 0.62 1.42 8.25
N PRO A 32 1.28 0.51 7.51
CA PRO A 32 1.21 0.47 6.05
C PRO A 32 -0.23 0.50 5.55
N LEU A 33 -0.45 1.19 4.43
CA LEU A 33 -1.74 1.25 3.75
C LEU A 33 -1.67 0.49 2.44
N ILE A 34 -2.79 -0.15 2.11
CA ILE A 34 -3.02 -0.69 0.77
C ILE A 34 -3.73 0.37 -0.04
N LEU A 35 -3.07 0.83 -1.10
CA LEU A 35 -3.61 1.79 -2.06
C LEU A 35 -3.78 1.12 -3.42
N ARG A 36 -4.82 1.51 -4.14
CA ARG A 36 -5.11 1.02 -5.48
C ARG A 36 -5.09 2.17 -6.46
N TYR A 37 -4.23 2.10 -7.47
CA TYR A 37 -4.20 3.08 -8.55
C TYR A 37 -5.55 3.14 -9.29
N LYS A 38 -6.00 4.37 -9.58
CA LYS A 38 -7.27 4.67 -10.25
C LYS A 38 -7.12 5.49 -11.54
N GLY A 39 -5.89 5.74 -11.98
CA GLY A 39 -5.61 6.56 -13.15
C GLY A 39 -5.06 7.93 -12.78
N VAL A 40 -4.97 8.78 -13.79
CA VAL A 40 -4.56 10.18 -13.65
C VAL A 40 -5.80 11.06 -13.72
N ASP A 41 -5.91 12.02 -12.82
CA ASP A 41 -6.80 13.15 -12.97
C ASP A 41 -6.39 13.96 -14.21
N LEU A 42 -7.25 14.03 -15.22
CA LEU A 42 -6.92 14.72 -16.48
C LEU A 42 -6.90 16.24 -16.33
N ASP A 43 -7.57 16.79 -15.32
CA ASP A 43 -7.64 18.23 -15.09
C ASP A 43 -6.38 18.75 -14.40
N HIS A 44 -5.80 17.95 -13.50
CA HIS A 44 -4.65 18.34 -12.67
C HIS A 44 -3.36 17.58 -12.98
N GLY A 45 -3.42 16.52 -13.79
CA GLY A 45 -2.27 15.65 -14.07
C GLY A 45 -1.83 14.77 -12.90
N GLU A 46 -2.60 14.75 -11.80
CA GLU A 46 -2.24 14.05 -10.57
C GLU A 46 -2.69 12.58 -10.58
N GLN A 47 -1.86 11.69 -10.05
CA GLN A 47 -2.25 10.29 -9.89
C GLN A 47 -3.30 10.13 -8.79
N ARG A 48 -4.39 9.42 -9.09
CA ARG A 48 -5.45 9.12 -8.13
C ARG A 48 -5.32 7.70 -7.59
N PHE A 49 -5.47 7.58 -6.29
CA PHE A 49 -5.45 6.31 -5.58
C PHE A 49 -6.69 6.16 -4.70
N GLN A 50 -7.22 4.94 -4.64
CA GLN A 50 -8.24 4.55 -3.68
C GLN A 50 -7.56 3.90 -2.48
N LYS A 51 -7.88 4.37 -1.27
CA LYS A 51 -7.53 3.65 -0.04
C LYS A 51 -8.34 2.36 0.05
N VAL A 52 -7.66 1.22 0.06
CA VAL A 52 -8.26 -0.11 0.24
C VAL A 52 -8.37 -0.44 1.72
N GLY A 53 -7.32 -0.16 2.51
CA GLY A 53 -7.33 -0.35 3.96
C GLY A 53 -5.93 -0.38 4.58
N ALA A 54 -5.86 -0.64 5.88
CA ALA A 54 -4.60 -0.84 6.59
C ALA A 54 -4.07 -2.27 6.38
N ALA A 55 -2.75 -2.43 6.47
CA ALA A 55 -2.08 -3.72 6.37
C ALA A 55 -1.02 -3.88 7.46
N TYR A 56 -0.75 -5.14 7.80
CA TYR A 56 0.47 -5.55 8.50
C TYR A 56 1.43 -6.12 7.47
N ILE A 57 2.64 -5.59 7.38
CA ILE A 57 3.68 -6.14 6.50
C ILE A 57 4.92 -6.39 7.34
N HIS A 58 5.36 -7.64 7.35
CA HIS A 58 6.49 -8.05 8.18
C HIS A 58 7.77 -7.33 7.74
N GLY A 59 8.44 -6.68 8.70
CA GLY A 59 9.70 -5.98 8.48
C GLY A 59 9.61 -4.53 8.00
N ILE A 60 8.41 -3.96 7.82
CA ILE A 60 8.24 -2.55 7.36
C ILE A 60 7.20 -1.74 8.17
N MET A 61 6.78 -2.24 9.33
CA MET A 61 5.73 -1.62 10.15
C MET A 61 6.18 -0.32 10.83
N GLN A 62 7.48 -0.13 11.07
CA GLN A 62 8.06 1.03 11.74
C GLN A 62 8.73 1.99 10.74
N GLY A 63 8.37 1.91 9.46
CA GLY A 63 8.91 2.80 8.43
C GLY A 63 10.26 2.36 7.86
N GLU A 64 10.68 1.12 8.10
CA GLU A 64 11.96 0.58 7.59
C GLU A 64 12.04 0.60 6.05
N GLY A 65 10.90 0.67 5.36
CA GLY A 65 10.82 0.79 3.90
C GLY A 65 10.90 2.23 3.35
N VAL A 66 11.05 3.26 4.18
CA VAL A 66 10.95 4.69 3.77
C VAL A 66 12.23 5.23 3.09
N ALA A 67 13.22 4.39 2.80
CA ALA A 67 14.50 4.81 2.22
C ALA A 67 14.99 3.91 1.06
N GLN A 68 14.10 3.19 0.38
CA GLN A 68 14.43 2.32 -0.76
C GLN A 68 13.98 2.89 -2.11
#